data_AF-A0A3B9Q3K9-F1
#
_entry.id   AF-A0A3B9Q3K9-F1
#
_cell.length_a   1.000
_cell.length_b   1.000
_cell.length_c   1.000
_cell.angle_alpha   90.00
_cell.angle_beta   90.00
_cell.angle_gamma   90.00
#
_symmetry.space_group_name_H-M   'P 1'
#
loop_
_entity.id
_entity.type
_entity.pdbx_description
1 polymer ?
#
loop_
_entity_poly.entity_id
_entity_poly.type
_entity_poly.pdbx_seq_one_letter_code
_entity_poly.pdbx_strand_id
1 'polypeptide(L)' 'MNIFKYINEAWESLLSNKMRTILTMLGIIIGVASVISMLALGEGASDSITNSIESMGTNTIYVFRDSSVTNSKTLTLSDT' A
#
# COMPACT_ATOMS: atom_id res chain seq x y z
N MET A 1 8.06 35.53 32.57
CA MET A 1 7.15 35.11 31.48
C MET A 1 7.93 35.20 30.17
N ASN A 2 8.85 34.28 29.92
CA ASN A 2 9.88 34.48 28.89
C ASN A 2 9.65 33.61 27.65
N ILE A 3 8.99 32.45 27.81
CA ILE A 3 8.69 31.52 26.70
C ILE A 3 7.80 32.15 25.63
N PHE A 4 6.79 32.92 26.05
CA PHE A 4 5.87 33.61 25.15
C PHE A 4 6.58 34.67 24.28
N LYS A 5 7.59 35.35 24.84
CA LYS A 5 8.37 36.34 24.09
C LYS A 5 9.22 35.66 23.00
N TYR A 6 9.88 34.55 23.32
CA TYR A 6 10.69 33.82 22.34
C TYR A 6 9.84 33.23 21.19
N ILE A 7 8.63 32.77 21.49
CA ILE A 7 7.68 32.29 20.46
C ILE A 7 7.26 33.44 19.55
N ASN A 8 6.97 34.62 20.11
CA ASN A 8 6.58 35.79 19.33
C ASN A 8 7.71 36.28 18.40
N GLU A 9 8.95 36.34 18.91
CA GLU A 9 10.10 36.74 18.08
C GLU A 9 10.45 35.71 17.00
N ALA A 10 10.30 34.41 17.28
CA ALA A 10 10.45 33.38 16.26
C ALA A 10 9.40 33.52 15.15
N TRP A 11 8.15 33.84 15.52
CA TRP A 11 7.07 34.06 14.56
C TRP A 11 7.34 35.25 13.64
N GLU A 12 7.78 36.38 14.19
CA GLU A 12 8.18 37.56 13.41
C GLU A 12 9.36 37.26 12.48
N SER A 13 10.36 36.49 12.95
CA SER A 13 11.51 36.09 12.13
C SER A 13 11.12 35.23 10.92
N LEU A 14 10.19 34.29 11.11
CA LEU A 14 9.64 33.47 10.03
C LEU A 14 8.86 34.30 9.01
N LEU A 15 8.12 35.31 9.47
CA LEU A 15 7.35 36.25 8.64
C LEU A 15 8.24 37.25 7.89
N SER A 16 9.44 37.58 8.40
CA SER A 16 10.42 38.43 7.73
C SER A 16 10.95 37.78 6.44
N ASN A 17 11.14 36.45 6.44
CA ASN A 17 11.68 35.70 5.31
C ASN A 17 10.63 34.88 4.54
N LYS A 18 9.53 35.54 4.11
CA LYS A 18 8.37 34.91 3.49
C LYS A 18 8.70 33.87 2.41
N MET A 19 9.54 34.22 1.43
CA MET A 19 9.83 33.33 0.30
C MET A 19 10.52 32.05 0.76
N ARG A 20 11.53 32.17 1.63
CA ARG A 20 12.27 31.01 2.16
C ARG A 20 11.36 30.13 3.02
N THR A 21 10.64 30.74 3.96
CA THR A 21 9.72 30.04 4.86
C THR A 21 8.61 29.31 4.10
N ILE A 22 8.05 29.91 3.05
CA ILE A 22 7.01 29.27 2.23
C ILE A 22 7.58 28.07 1.46
N LEU A 23 8.76 28.22 0.85
CA LEU A 23 9.36 27.16 0.02
C LEU A 23 9.76 25.94 0.87
N THR A 24 10.31 26.15 2.06
CA THR A 24 10.67 25.05 2.98
C THR A 24 9.44 24.33 3.51
N MET A 25 8.40 25.08 3.88
CA MET A 25 7.12 24.50 4.34
C MET A 25 6.45 23.70 3.22
N LEU A 26 6.40 24.24 2.00
CA LEU A 26 5.85 23.53 0.84
C LEU A 26 6.57 22.20 0.58
N GLY A 27 7.90 22.18 0.66
CA GLY A 27 8.68 20.96 0.50
C GLY A 27 8.30 19.87 1.51
N ILE A 28 8.16 20.25 2.79
CA ILE A 28 7.75 19.32 3.86
C ILE A 28 6.31 18.84 3.64
N ILE A 29 5.38 19.74 3.31
CA ILE A 29 3.97 19.41 3.08
C ILE A 29 3.82 18.41 1.94
N ILE A 30 4.43 18.69 0.78
CA ILE A 30 4.35 17.81 -0.39
C ILE A 30 5.08 16.48 -0.11
N GLY A 31 6.24 16.53 0.55
CA GLY A 31 7.02 15.33 0.89
C GLY A 31 6.25 14.38 1.81
N VAL A 32 5.66 14.89 2.89
CA VAL A 32 4.88 14.06 3.82
C VAL A 32 3.57 13.61 3.18
N ALA A 33 2.91 14.47 2.39
CA ALA A 33 1.66 14.12 1.72
C ALA A 33 1.83 12.99 0.70
N SER A 34 2.93 12.96 -0.07
CA SER A 34 3.16 11.88 -1.05
C SER A 34 3.39 10.54 -0.37
N VAL A 35 4.15 10.52 0.74
CA VAL A 35 4.41 9.31 1.52
C VAL A 35 3.12 8.75 2.13
N ILE A 36 2.31 9.60 2.75
CA ILE A 36 1.02 9.20 3.31
C ILE A 36 0.09 8.67 2.21
N SER A 37 0.02 9.36 1.08
CA SER A 37 -0.85 8.95 -0.04
C SER A 37 -0.42 7.60 -0.61
N MET A 38 0.88 7.39 -0.82
CA MET A 38 1.40 6.12 -1.31
C MET A 38 1.12 4.97 -0.33
N LEU A 39 1.29 5.21 0.97
CA LEU A 39 1.00 4.22 1.99
C LEU A 39 -0.49 3.84 2.01
N ALA A 40 -1.37 4.84 2.01
CA ALA A 40 -2.82 4.63 1.98
C ALA A 40 -3.26 3.88 0.72
N LEU A 41 -2.69 4.21 -0.45
CA LEU A 41 -2.97 3.49 -1.69
C LEU A 41 -2.43 2.06 -1.67
N GLY A 42 -1.23 1.85 -1.13
CA GLY A 42 -0.60 0.52 -1.04
C GLY A 42 -1.39 -0.42 -0.14
N GLU A 43 -1.72 0.03 1.07
CA GLU A 43 -2.52 -0.74 2.02
C GLU A 43 -3.94 -0.96 1.50
N GLY A 44 -4.60 0.09 0.98
CA GLY A 44 -5.93 -0.05 0.40
C GLY A 44 -6.00 -0.97 -0.83
N ALA A 45 -4.95 -1.02 -1.65
CA ALA A 45 -4.86 -1.96 -2.77
C ALA A 45 -4.70 -3.41 -2.27
N SER A 46 -3.83 -3.63 -1.27
CA SER A 46 -3.64 -4.93 -0.63
C SER A 46 -4.94 -5.44 0.00
N ASP A 47 -5.65 -4.58 0.72
CA ASP A 47 -6.93 -4.90 1.34
C ASP A 47 -8.00 -5.21 0.29
N SER A 48 -8.06 -4.44 -0.80
CA SER A 48 -9.00 -4.67 -1.90
C SER A 48 -8.76 -6.04 -2.57
N ILE A 49 -7.49 -6.40 -2.79
CA ILE A 49 -7.11 -7.71 -3.34
C ILE A 49 -7.47 -8.82 -2.36
N THR A 50 -7.15 -8.64 -1.07
CA THR A 50 -7.46 -9.62 -0.02
C THR A 50 -8.96 -9.84 0.09
N ASN A 51 -9.75 -8.77 0.14
CA ASN A 51 -11.22 -8.84 0.14
C ASN A 51 -11.77 -9.54 -1.11
N SER A 52 -11.17 -9.29 -2.28
CA SER A 52 -11.56 -9.97 -3.52
C SER A 52 -11.28 -11.47 -3.43
N ILE A 53 -10.11 -11.86 -2.93
CA ILE A 53 -9.74 -13.27 -2.73
C ILE A 53 -10.62 -13.94 -1.66
N GLU A 54 -10.87 -13.27 -0.53
CA GLU A 54 -11.75 -13.78 0.53
C GLU A 54 -13.19 -13.92 0.04
N SER A 55 -13.68 -13.00 -0.80
CA SER A 55 -15.01 -13.09 -1.42
C SER A 55 -15.17 -14.27 -2.37
N MET A 56 -14.05 -14.77 -2.93
CA MET A 56 -14.03 -16.01 -3.71
C MET A 56 -14.10 -17.26 -2.81
N GLY A 57 -14.05 -17.11 -1.48
CA GLY A 57 -14.18 -18.16 -0.50
C GLY A 57 -12.82 -18.61 0.06
N THR A 58 -12.68 -18.55 1.38
CA THR A 58 -11.48 -18.96 2.15
C THR A 58 -11.17 -20.46 2.07
N ASN A 59 -12.03 -21.25 1.41
CA ASN A 59 -11.93 -22.71 1.28
C ASN A 59 -12.17 -23.16 -0.18
N THR A 60 -11.56 -22.48 -1.14
CA THR A 60 -11.66 -22.84 -2.56
C THR A 60 -10.61 -23.89 -2.91
N ILE A 61 -11.05 -25.13 -3.15
CA ILE A 61 -10.22 -26.17 -3.75
C ILE A 61 -10.19 -25.93 -5.26
N TYR A 62 -9.04 -25.50 -5.76
CA TYR A 62 -8.82 -25.37 -7.20
C TYR A 62 -8.47 -26.74 -7.79
N VAL A 63 -9.46 -27.39 -8.44
CA VAL A 63 -9.25 -28.65 -9.17
C VAL A 63 -8.82 -28.31 -10.60
N PHE A 64 -7.52 -28.38 -10.86
CA PHE A 64 -6.99 -28.32 -12.22
C PHE A 64 -6.84 -29.74 -12.77
N ARG A 65 -7.50 -30.02 -13.90
CA ARG A 65 -7.26 -31.27 -14.64
C ARG A 65 -5.97 -31.11 -15.42
N ASP A 66 -4.90 -31.75 -14.97
CA ASP A 66 -3.69 -31.90 -15.78
C ASP A 66 -4.03 -32.77 -17.00
N SER A 67 -4.15 -32.15 -18.17
CA SER A 67 -4.38 -32.83 -19.44
C SER A 67 -3.16 -33.63 -19.90
N SER A 68 -2.02 -33.49 -19.22
CA SER A 68 -0.78 -34.23 -19.48
C SER A 68 -0.74 -35.58 -18.77
N VAL A 69 -1.62 -35.84 -17.79
CA VAL A 69 -1.85 -37.19 -17.24
C VAL A 69 -2.77 -37.96 -18.18
N THR A 70 -2.32 -38.16 -19.42
CA THR A 70 -2.80 -39.28 -20.22
C THR A 70 -2.03 -40.49 -19.71
N ASN A 71 -2.49 -41.08 -18.61
CA ASN A 71 -2.03 -42.40 -18.19
C ASN A 71 -2.56 -43.39 -19.23
N SER A 72 -1.82 -43.53 -20.33
CA SER A 72 -2.10 -44.46 -21.43
C SER A 72 -1.79 -45.91 -21.06
N LYS A 73 -1.74 -46.25 -19.77
CA LYS A 73 -1.75 -47.65 -19.37
C LYS A 73 -3.18 -48.18 -19.49
N THR A 74 -3.53 -48.52 -20.72
CA THR A 74 -4.73 -49.28 -21.07
C THR A 74 -4.80 -50.50 -20.15
N LEU A 75 -5.84 -50.58 -19.32
CA LEU A 75 -6.18 -51.77 -18.58
C LEU A 75 -6.59 -52.83 -19.60
N THR A 76 -5.64 -53.66 -20.02
CA THR A 76 -5.92 -54.79 -20.89
C THR A 76 -6.55 -55.89 -20.06
N LEU A 77 -7.38 -56.72 -20.68
CA LEU A 77 -8.05 -57.89 -20.08
C LEU A 77 -7.08 -59.01 -19.65
N SER A 78 -5.79 -58.70 -19.56
CA SER A 78 -4.71 -59.54 -19.05
C SER A 78 -4.26 -59.14 -17.64
N ASP A 79 -4.86 -58.09 -17.04
CA ASP A 79 -4.63 -57.66 -15.65
C ASP A 79 -5.76 -58.14 -14.70
N THR A 80 -6.51 -59.17 -15.11
CA THR A 80 -7.44 -59.94 -14.26
C THR A 80 -7.01 -61.40 -14.22
#